data_AF-A0AAV8UN68-F1
#
_entry.id   AF-A0AAV8UN68-F1
#
_cell.length_a   1.000
_cell.length_b   1.000
_cell.length_c   1.000
_cell.angle_alpha   90.00
_cell.angle_beta   90.00
_cell.angle_gamma   90.00
#
_symmetry.space_group_name_H-M   'P 1'
#
loop_
_entity.id
_entity.type
_entity.pdbx_description
1 polymer ?
#
loop_
_entity_poly.entity_id
_entity_poly.type
_entity_poly.pdbx_seq_one_letter_code
_entity_poly.pdbx_strand_id
1 'polypeptide(L)'
;MAFLGGGLALRRRDAVSAERRFVKSRWRCSLGPGTVLTSSRDSFCGADGSGDDELFHLRNAVLLVFEHTEKHGTGALVTNRPTPVAVGDLRISHFSAFRDNLMFQGGPLASSSDFVLGDQAPWYWIHDEKTVTGTTHLGGDIYMGGKVHQSEPLLANPERVKFFWRHVYFLPGILQDKVASQQMIELPCTSNVILQDEVEGKRLPRMARAVLGE
;
A
#
# COMPACT_ATOMS: atom_id res chain seq x y z
N MET A 1 22.12 7.90 69.93
CA MET A 1 20.80 7.48 69.41
C MET A 1 20.95 7.16 67.94
N ALA A 2 20.73 5.91 67.56
CA ALA A 2 20.79 5.44 66.18
C ALA A 2 19.38 5.50 65.57
N PHE A 3 19.26 6.04 64.36
CA PHE A 3 18.06 5.88 63.53
C PHE A 3 18.42 5.02 62.32
N LEU A 4 17.86 3.82 62.32
CA LEU A 4 17.72 2.94 61.16
C LEU A 4 16.49 3.39 60.36
N GLY A 5 16.66 3.56 59.04
CA GLY A 5 15.58 3.91 58.12
C GLY A 5 15.91 3.46 56.71
N GLY A 6 15.98 2.14 56.50
CA GLY A 6 16.02 1.53 55.18
C GLY A 6 14.62 1.08 54.75
N GLY A 7 14.27 1.27 53.48
CA GLY A 7 13.12 0.59 52.89
C GLY A 7 12.52 1.28 51.67
N LEU A 8 12.45 0.53 50.57
CA LEU A 8 11.57 0.70 49.39
C LEU A 8 11.95 1.76 48.34
N ALA A 9 12.97 1.47 47.54
CA ALA A 9 13.12 2.08 46.22
C ALA A 9 13.67 1.06 45.20
N LEU A 10 12.99 -0.08 44.99
CA LEU A 10 13.51 -1.07 44.03
C LEU A 10 12.46 -2.04 43.47
N ARG A 11 11.31 -1.56 42.96
CA ARG A 11 10.38 -2.40 42.16
C ARG A 11 9.55 -1.63 41.13
N ARG A 12 10.18 -0.83 40.25
CA ARG A 12 9.46 -0.26 39.08
C ARG A 12 10.21 -0.31 37.75
N ARG A 13 11.46 -0.79 37.69
CA ARG A 13 12.23 -0.83 36.43
C ARG A 13 12.11 -2.13 35.61
N ASP A 14 11.59 -3.21 36.19
CA ASP A 14 11.56 -4.50 35.48
C ASP A 14 10.26 -4.78 34.72
N ALA A 15 9.17 -4.08 35.02
CA ALA A 15 7.88 -4.29 34.34
C ALA A 15 7.89 -3.80 32.88
N VAL A 16 8.55 -2.67 32.60
CA VAL A 16 8.62 -2.09 31.23
C VAL A 16 9.48 -2.94 30.29
N SER A 17 10.45 -3.69 30.83
CA SER A 17 11.36 -4.55 30.05
C SER A 17 10.73 -5.90 29.68
N ALA A 18 9.81 -6.40 30.50
CA ALA A 18 9.08 -7.64 30.25
C ALA A 18 7.96 -7.46 29.21
N GLU A 19 7.24 -6.34 29.26
CA GLU A 19 6.18 -6.01 28.28
C GLU A 19 6.75 -5.87 26.85
N ARG A 20 7.92 -5.25 26.69
CA ARG A 20 8.61 -5.17 25.38
C ARG A 20 9.10 -6.52 24.85
N ARG A 21 9.31 -7.53 25.71
CA ARG A 21 9.70 -8.89 25.27
C ARG A 21 8.52 -9.78 24.96
N PHE A 22 7.37 -9.56 25.59
CA PHE A 22 6.16 -10.35 25.37
C PHE A 22 5.46 -10.05 24.04
N VAL A 23 5.69 -8.87 23.44
CA VAL A 23 5.14 -8.51 22.12
C VAL A 23 5.90 -9.17 20.97
N LYS A 24 7.14 -9.65 21.16
CA LYS A 24 7.93 -10.25 20.07
C LYS A 24 7.48 -11.63 19.60
N SER A 25 6.67 -12.37 20.38
CA SER A 25 6.42 -13.79 20.14
C SER A 25 5.08 -14.13 19.49
N ARG A 26 4.22 -13.15 19.16
CA ARG A 26 2.87 -13.42 18.62
C ARG A 26 2.50 -12.78 17.29
N TRP A 27 3.35 -11.94 16.69
CA TRP A 27 3.05 -11.33 15.40
C TRP A 27 3.75 -12.08 14.28
N ARG A 28 3.15 -13.20 13.84
CA ARG A 28 3.34 -13.64 12.46
C ARG A 28 2.37 -12.86 11.58
N CYS A 29 2.49 -11.54 11.55
CA CYS A 29 1.93 -10.79 10.44
C CYS A 29 2.75 -11.21 9.22
N SER A 30 2.17 -12.01 8.34
CA SER A 30 2.78 -12.41 7.07
C SER A 30 2.71 -11.24 6.09
N LEU A 31 3.28 -10.09 6.48
CA LEU A 31 3.46 -8.97 5.55
C LEU A 31 4.56 -9.37 4.57
N GLY A 32 4.17 -9.48 3.31
CA GLY A 32 5.08 -9.78 2.21
C GLY A 32 4.57 -9.13 0.93
N PRO A 33 5.31 -9.26 -0.18
CA PRO A 33 4.79 -8.96 -1.50
C PRO A 33 3.43 -9.66 -1.69
N GLY A 34 2.50 -8.96 -2.34
CA GLY A 34 1.15 -9.47 -2.59
C GLY A 34 0.20 -9.32 -1.41
N THR A 35 0.62 -8.84 -0.23
CA THR A 35 -0.34 -8.49 0.82
C THR A 35 -1.20 -7.31 0.37
N VAL A 36 -2.52 -7.44 0.49
CA VAL A 36 -3.46 -6.35 0.28
C VAL A 36 -3.94 -5.82 1.62
N LEU A 37 -3.91 -4.51 1.80
CA LEU A 37 -4.35 -3.85 3.02
C LEU A 37 -5.42 -2.80 2.69
N THR A 38 -6.34 -2.55 3.61
CA THR A 38 -7.20 -1.36 3.59
C THR A 38 -7.06 -0.58 4.87
N SER A 39 -7.12 0.74 4.78
CA SER A 39 -7.23 1.61 5.95
C SER A 39 -8.53 1.33 6.72
N SER A 40 -8.47 1.27 8.05
CA SER A 40 -9.67 1.27 8.87
C SER A 40 -10.26 2.68 8.98
N ARG A 41 -11.61 2.77 8.99
CA ARG A 41 -12.35 4.05 8.99
C ARG A 41 -12.12 4.88 10.25
N ASP A 42 -11.96 4.21 11.38
CA ASP A 42 -11.86 4.84 12.69
C ASP A 42 -10.45 5.35 13.01
N SER A 43 -9.49 5.03 12.15
CA SER A 43 -8.05 5.18 12.44
C SER A 43 -7.47 6.56 12.12
N PHE A 44 -8.23 7.42 11.43
CA PHE A 44 -7.73 8.74 10.99
C PHE A 44 -8.47 9.91 11.64
N CYS A 45 -9.21 9.66 12.73
CA CYS A 45 -9.83 10.70 13.54
C CYS A 45 -8.82 11.31 14.53
N GLY A 46 -7.77 11.95 14.01
CA GLY A 46 -6.86 12.76 14.82
C GLY A 46 -7.52 14.10 15.16
N ALA A 47 -7.95 14.27 16.41
CA ALA A 47 -8.57 15.49 16.93
C ALA A 47 -7.53 16.54 17.37
N ASP A 48 -6.25 16.28 17.15
CA ASP A 48 -5.13 16.93 17.82
C ASP A 48 -4.30 17.86 16.90
N GLY A 49 -4.57 17.91 15.60
CA GLY A 49 -3.92 18.84 14.67
C GLY A 49 -2.39 18.71 14.59
N SER A 50 -1.81 17.66 15.16
CA SER A 50 -0.38 17.43 15.21
C SER A 50 0.06 16.50 14.08
N GLY A 51 0.37 17.07 12.91
CA GLY A 51 1.44 16.56 12.03
C GLY A 51 1.22 15.28 11.21
N ASP A 52 0.15 14.51 11.39
CA ASP A 52 -0.09 13.28 10.61
C ASP A 52 -0.80 13.52 9.25
N ASP A 53 -0.56 14.68 8.62
CA ASP A 53 -1.02 14.97 7.25
C ASP A 53 -0.50 13.93 6.24
N GLU A 54 0.67 13.34 6.53
CA GLU A 54 1.24 12.24 5.76
C GLU A 54 0.39 10.98 5.77
N LEU A 55 -0.63 10.84 6.62
CA LEU A 55 -1.48 9.64 6.64
C LEU A 55 -2.90 9.91 6.17
N PHE A 56 -3.30 11.18 6.05
CA PHE A 56 -4.58 11.54 5.46
C PHE A 56 -4.72 10.98 4.04
N HIS A 57 -3.63 10.95 3.28
CA HIS A 57 -3.61 10.33 1.96
C HIS A 57 -3.75 8.80 2.00
N LEU A 58 -3.79 8.13 3.14
CA LEU A 58 -4.11 6.70 3.23
C LEU A 58 -5.55 6.45 3.64
N ARG A 59 -6.34 7.49 3.93
CA ARG A 59 -7.76 7.34 4.22
C ARG A 59 -8.46 6.66 3.05
N ASN A 60 -9.14 5.57 3.35
CA ASN A 60 -9.85 4.73 2.39
C ASN A 60 -8.98 4.20 1.25
N ALA A 61 -7.67 4.06 1.49
CA ALA A 61 -6.76 3.49 0.51
C ALA A 61 -6.79 1.97 0.57
N VAL A 62 -6.81 1.33 -0.59
CA VAL A 62 -6.46 -0.08 -0.75
C VAL A 62 -5.00 -0.14 -1.19
N LEU A 63 -4.15 -0.77 -0.38
CA LEU A 63 -2.72 -0.90 -0.62
C LEU A 63 -2.39 -2.29 -1.12
N LEU A 64 -1.57 -2.38 -2.16
CA LEU A 64 -0.88 -3.60 -2.56
C LEU A 64 0.59 -3.47 -2.20
N VAL A 65 1.08 -4.31 -1.28
CA VAL A 65 2.49 -4.40 -0.95
C VAL A 65 3.23 -5.08 -2.10
N PHE A 66 4.26 -4.44 -2.66
CA PHE A 66 5.10 -5.04 -3.71
C PHE A 66 6.51 -5.38 -3.21
N GLU A 67 6.95 -4.73 -2.13
CA GLU A 67 8.24 -5.00 -1.51
C GLU A 67 8.12 -4.85 0.00
N HIS A 68 8.69 -5.80 0.74
CA HIS A 68 8.77 -5.73 2.20
C HIS A 68 10.08 -6.32 2.69
N THR A 69 10.89 -5.52 3.37
CA THR A 69 12.14 -5.99 3.99
C THR A 69 12.34 -5.36 5.37
N GLU A 70 13.00 -6.09 6.27
CA GLU A 70 13.31 -5.57 7.60
C GLU A 70 14.29 -4.39 7.57
N LYS A 71 15.17 -4.33 6.57
CA LYS A 71 16.22 -3.30 6.47
C LYS A 71 15.75 -2.06 5.72
N HIS A 72 14.96 -2.24 4.66
CA HIS A 72 14.58 -1.16 3.75
C HIS A 72 13.11 -0.78 3.87
N GLY A 73 12.30 -1.43 4.70
CA GLY A 73 10.92 -1.04 4.92
C GLY A 73 9.96 -1.65 3.90
N THR A 74 8.84 -0.97 3.65
CA THR A 74 7.77 -1.47 2.78
C THR A 74 7.43 -0.50 1.65
N GLY A 75 7.43 -0.99 0.42
CA GLY A 75 6.85 -0.32 -0.74
C GLY A 75 5.45 -0.86 -1.04
N ALA A 76 4.48 0.05 -1.19
CA ALA A 76 3.11 -0.30 -1.50
C ALA A 76 2.47 0.65 -2.53
N LEU A 77 1.50 0.16 -3.30
CA LEU A 77 0.73 0.94 -4.26
C LEU A 77 -0.69 1.15 -3.76
N VAL A 78 -1.20 2.38 -3.85
CA VAL A 78 -2.63 2.66 -3.69
C VAL A 78 -3.38 2.27 -4.96
N THR A 79 -4.26 1.26 -4.89
CA THR A 79 -4.87 0.61 -6.06
C THR A 79 -6.23 1.16 -6.48
N ASN A 80 -6.84 2.00 -5.65
CA ASN A 80 -8.22 2.48 -5.80
C ASN A 80 -8.33 4.00 -6.01
N ARG A 81 -7.26 4.65 -6.50
CA ARG A 81 -7.22 6.09 -6.77
C ARG A 81 -6.86 6.41 -8.22
N PRO A 82 -7.82 6.31 -9.14
CA PRO A 82 -7.59 6.73 -10.52
C PRO A 82 -7.38 8.24 -10.57
N THR A 83 -6.51 8.68 -11.49
CA THR A 83 -6.30 10.07 -11.84
C THR A 83 -7.03 10.38 -13.16
N PRO A 84 -7.26 11.67 -13.50
CA PRO A 84 -7.80 12.01 -14.81
C PRO A 84 -6.78 11.88 -15.95
N VAL A 85 -5.54 11.46 -15.66
CA VAL A 85 -4.45 11.34 -16.63
C VAL A 85 -4.45 9.94 -17.23
N ALA A 86 -4.50 9.84 -18.56
CA ALA A 86 -4.33 8.59 -19.26
C ALA A 86 -2.84 8.33 -19.56
N VAL A 87 -2.46 7.06 -19.78
CA VAL A 87 -1.08 6.68 -20.15
C VAL A 87 -0.64 7.40 -21.43
N GLY A 88 -1.55 7.62 -22.37
CA GLY A 88 -1.27 8.35 -23.63
C GLY A 88 -0.86 9.80 -23.42
N ASP A 89 -1.31 10.44 -22.35
CA ASP A 89 -0.97 11.83 -22.03
C ASP A 89 0.50 12.00 -21.64
N LEU A 90 1.14 10.91 -21.18
CA LEU A 90 2.56 10.87 -20.84
C LEU A 90 3.47 10.85 -22.08
N ARG A 91 2.90 10.65 -23.29
CA ARG A 91 3.62 10.61 -24.57
C ARG A 91 4.74 9.55 -24.62
N ILE A 92 4.58 8.45 -23.89
CA ILE A 92 5.53 7.32 -23.88
C ILE A 92 5.16 6.34 -24.99
N SER A 93 5.99 6.26 -26.02
CA SER A 93 5.72 5.42 -27.21
C SER A 93 5.60 3.93 -26.88
N HIS A 94 6.37 3.44 -25.90
CA HIS A 94 6.38 2.03 -25.52
C HIS A 94 5.05 1.53 -24.94
N PHE A 95 4.23 2.42 -24.35
CA PHE A 95 2.90 2.07 -23.80
C PHE A 95 1.74 2.50 -24.71
N SER A 96 1.99 2.74 -25.99
CA SER A 96 0.96 3.21 -26.94
C SER A 96 -0.27 2.30 -27.03
N ALA A 97 -0.11 1.00 -26.81
CA ALA A 97 -1.22 0.04 -26.80
C ALA A 97 -2.14 0.16 -25.57
N PHE A 98 -1.67 0.81 -24.50
CA PHE A 98 -2.42 1.09 -23.27
C PHE A 98 -2.76 2.58 -23.11
N ARG A 99 -2.71 3.35 -24.21
CA ARG A 99 -2.87 4.81 -24.19
C ARG A 99 -4.14 5.30 -23.49
N ASP A 100 -5.20 4.51 -23.50
CA ASP A 100 -6.50 4.89 -22.95
C ASP A 100 -6.67 4.43 -21.48
N ASN A 101 -5.71 3.67 -20.92
CA ASN A 101 -5.71 3.30 -19.51
C ASN A 101 -5.46 4.53 -18.65
N LEU A 102 -6.21 4.65 -17.55
CA LEU A 102 -5.97 5.70 -16.56
C LEU A 102 -4.74 5.37 -15.70
N MET A 103 -3.99 6.41 -15.36
CA MET A 103 -2.97 6.36 -14.32
C MET A 103 -3.63 6.39 -12.95
N PHE A 104 -3.07 5.63 -12.01
CA PHE A 104 -3.46 5.61 -10.61
C PHE A 104 -2.43 6.37 -9.78
N GLN A 105 -2.90 7.10 -8.79
CA GLN A 105 -2.03 7.75 -7.81
C GLN A 105 -1.61 6.70 -6.77
N GLY A 106 -0.45 6.09 -6.98
CA GLY A 106 0.08 5.02 -6.13
C GLY A 106 0.65 5.49 -4.79
N GLY A 107 0.90 6.80 -4.64
CA GLY A 107 1.45 7.41 -3.42
C GLY A 107 1.18 8.92 -3.30
N PRO A 108 1.72 9.61 -2.29
CA PRO A 108 1.47 11.04 -2.08
C PRO A 108 2.05 11.90 -3.21
N LEU A 109 1.31 12.94 -3.63
CA LEU A 109 1.80 13.95 -4.56
C LEU A 109 2.80 14.85 -3.84
N ALA A 110 3.93 15.15 -4.47
CA ALA A 110 4.83 16.17 -3.95
C ALA A 110 4.15 17.54 -4.07
N SER A 111 4.35 18.40 -3.08
CA SER A 111 3.70 19.70 -2.94
C SER A 111 4.20 20.79 -3.89
N SER A 112 5.10 20.50 -4.84
CA SER A 112 5.60 21.51 -5.79
C SER A 112 4.85 21.47 -7.11
N SER A 113 4.48 22.66 -7.59
CA SER A 113 3.63 22.93 -8.76
C SER A 113 4.32 22.81 -10.12
N ASP A 114 5.64 22.62 -10.16
CA ASP A 114 6.43 22.89 -11.37
C ASP A 114 6.95 21.62 -12.08
N PHE A 115 6.32 20.46 -11.84
CA PHE A 115 6.86 19.19 -12.34
C PHE A 115 6.23 18.72 -13.65
N VAL A 116 7.10 18.35 -14.59
CA VAL A 116 6.73 17.67 -15.83
C VAL A 116 6.33 16.22 -15.50
N LEU A 117 5.08 15.87 -15.81
CA LEU A 117 4.47 14.56 -15.54
C LEU A 117 5.31 13.37 -16.08
N GLY A 118 6.01 13.58 -17.21
CA GLY A 118 6.83 12.57 -17.88
C GLY A 118 8.14 12.20 -17.16
N ASP A 119 8.62 13.02 -16.22
CA ASP A 119 9.92 12.78 -15.56
C ASP A 119 9.80 11.97 -14.25
N GLN A 120 8.57 11.70 -13.78
CA GLN A 120 8.35 11.04 -12.49
C GLN A 120 8.23 9.51 -12.57
N ALA A 121 9.24 8.89 -13.17
CA ALA A 121 9.57 7.52 -12.84
C ALA A 121 9.88 7.39 -11.32
N PRO A 122 9.60 6.25 -10.68
CA PRO A 122 9.12 5.01 -11.29
C PRO A 122 7.62 5.01 -11.56
N TRP A 123 7.27 4.57 -12.77
CA TRP A 123 5.92 4.10 -13.09
C TRP A 123 5.88 2.61 -12.82
N TYR A 124 4.97 2.21 -11.94
CA TYR A 124 4.69 0.80 -11.72
C TYR A 124 3.51 0.42 -12.60
N TRP A 125 3.48 -0.82 -13.05
CA TRP A 125 2.28 -1.35 -13.67
C TRP A 125 2.09 -2.77 -13.20
N ILE A 126 0.84 -3.14 -12.98
CA ILE A 126 0.47 -4.47 -12.51
C ILE A 126 -0.57 -5.07 -13.46
N HIS A 127 -0.55 -6.38 -13.55
CA HIS A 127 -1.42 -7.18 -14.41
C HIS A 127 -1.57 -8.59 -13.81
N ASP A 128 -2.37 -9.43 -14.45
CA ASP A 128 -2.59 -10.82 -14.03
C ASP A 128 -2.06 -11.87 -15.02
N GLU A 129 -1.42 -11.44 -16.11
CA GLU A 129 -0.84 -12.36 -17.09
C GLU A 129 0.56 -12.89 -16.70
N LYS A 130 0.64 -14.17 -16.34
CA LYS A 130 1.91 -14.83 -15.96
C LYS A 130 2.92 -14.96 -17.11
N THR A 131 2.48 -14.90 -18.37
CA THR A 131 3.35 -15.16 -19.53
C THR A 131 4.16 -13.93 -19.98
N VAL A 132 3.88 -12.74 -19.43
CA VAL A 132 4.68 -11.53 -19.70
C VAL A 132 6.08 -11.70 -19.11
N THR A 133 7.10 -11.69 -19.97
CA THR A 133 8.49 -11.89 -19.53
C THR A 133 9.00 -10.70 -18.74
N GLY A 134 9.81 -10.97 -17.71
CA GLY A 134 10.43 -9.93 -16.88
C GLY A 134 9.49 -9.34 -15.83
N THR A 135 8.32 -9.94 -15.66
CA THR A 135 7.38 -9.58 -14.59
C THR A 135 7.82 -10.20 -13.26
N THR A 136 7.46 -9.56 -12.15
CA THR A 136 7.69 -10.03 -10.78
C THR A 136 6.36 -10.48 -10.18
N HIS A 137 6.29 -11.73 -9.71
CA HIS A 137 5.10 -12.24 -9.02
C HIS A 137 5.00 -11.60 -7.63
N LEU A 138 3.86 -10.95 -7.36
CA LEU A 138 3.62 -10.33 -6.06
C LEU A 138 2.87 -11.28 -5.14
N GLY A 139 1.85 -11.98 -5.63
CA GLY A 139 1.04 -12.91 -4.86
C GLY A 139 -0.29 -13.18 -5.54
N GLY A 140 -0.92 -14.32 -5.23
CA GLY A 140 -2.11 -14.76 -5.97
C GLY A 140 -1.82 -14.87 -7.46
N ASP A 141 -2.64 -14.21 -8.27
CA ASP A 141 -2.48 -14.06 -9.72
C ASP A 141 -1.97 -12.66 -10.13
N ILE A 142 -1.38 -11.89 -9.22
CA ILE A 142 -0.90 -10.54 -9.49
C ILE A 142 0.59 -10.51 -9.78
N TYR A 143 0.94 -9.79 -10.85
CA TYR A 143 2.28 -9.60 -11.35
C TYR A 143 2.56 -8.10 -11.55
N MET A 144 3.83 -7.72 -11.42
CA MET A 144 4.29 -6.34 -11.58
C MET A 144 5.41 -6.23 -12.60
N GLY A 145 5.30 -5.23 -13.48
CA GLY A 145 6.30 -4.93 -14.48
C GLY A 145 6.24 -5.90 -15.65
N GLY A 146 7.36 -6.05 -16.35
CA GLY A 146 7.46 -6.86 -17.55
C GLY A 146 8.00 -6.09 -18.74
N LYS A 147 8.25 -6.82 -19.82
CA LYS A 147 8.65 -6.24 -21.10
C LYS A 147 7.40 -5.83 -21.86
N VAL A 148 7.20 -4.52 -22.03
CA VAL A 148 6.00 -3.96 -22.68
C VAL A 148 5.82 -4.45 -24.12
N HIS A 149 6.91 -4.65 -24.86
CA HIS A 149 6.85 -5.21 -26.21
C HIS A 149 6.50 -6.71 -26.26
N GLN A 150 6.27 -7.34 -25.11
CA GLN A 150 5.82 -8.73 -24.97
C GLN A 150 4.49 -8.80 -24.21
N SER A 151 3.75 -7.68 -24.18
CA SER A 151 2.46 -7.57 -23.49
C SER A 151 1.28 -7.91 -24.41
N GLU A 152 1.49 -8.57 -25.55
CA GLU A 152 0.43 -8.95 -26.48
C GLU A 152 -0.74 -9.69 -25.81
N PRO A 153 -0.53 -10.62 -24.86
CA PRO A 153 -1.66 -11.28 -24.20
C PRO A 153 -2.53 -10.31 -23.38
N LEU A 154 -1.95 -9.21 -22.89
CA LEU A 154 -2.68 -8.17 -22.15
C LEU A 154 -3.52 -7.27 -23.06
N LEU A 155 -3.24 -7.22 -24.36
CA LEU A 155 -3.99 -6.40 -25.31
C LEU A 155 -5.40 -6.94 -25.57
N ALA A 156 -5.65 -8.21 -25.24
CA ALA A 156 -7.00 -8.77 -25.29
C ALA A 156 -7.92 -8.20 -24.19
N ASN A 157 -7.35 -7.77 -23.06
CA ASN A 157 -8.07 -7.23 -21.90
C ASN A 157 -7.26 -6.09 -21.26
N PRO A 158 -7.07 -4.95 -21.96
CA PRO A 158 -6.21 -3.87 -21.50
C PRO A 158 -6.68 -3.26 -20.17
N GLU A 159 -7.96 -3.36 -19.82
CA GLU A 159 -8.52 -2.94 -18.54
C GLU A 159 -8.00 -3.76 -17.34
N ARG A 160 -7.41 -4.94 -17.57
CA ARG A 160 -6.73 -5.74 -16.55
C ARG A 160 -5.30 -5.27 -16.28
N VAL A 161 -4.91 -4.11 -16.80
CA VAL A 161 -3.61 -3.48 -16.53
C VAL A 161 -3.82 -2.15 -15.83
N LYS A 162 -3.25 -1.99 -14.64
CA LYS A 162 -3.24 -0.72 -13.91
C LYS A 162 -1.84 -0.12 -13.92
N PHE A 163 -1.74 1.17 -14.23
CA PHE A 163 -0.52 1.95 -14.21
C PHE A 163 -0.53 2.87 -13.02
N PHE A 164 0.60 3.00 -12.34
CA PHE A 164 0.73 3.76 -11.11
C PHE A 164 1.81 4.80 -11.24
N TRP A 165 1.47 5.98 -10.78
CA TRP A 165 2.42 7.03 -10.51
C TRP A 165 2.76 7.03 -9.03
N ARG A 166 4.06 6.89 -8.72
CA ARG A 166 4.62 6.80 -7.37
C ARG A 166 4.14 5.56 -6.59
N HIS A 167 4.63 5.46 -5.36
CA HIS A 167 4.25 4.47 -4.38
C HIS A 167 4.22 5.11 -2.99
N VAL A 168 3.57 4.44 -2.05
CA VAL A 168 3.67 4.70 -0.61
C VAL A 168 4.86 3.93 -0.06
N TYR A 169 5.64 4.59 0.78
CA TYR A 169 6.77 3.98 1.44
C TYR A 169 6.59 4.04 2.97
N PHE A 170 6.80 2.90 3.63
CA PHE A 170 6.83 2.80 5.09
C PHE A 170 8.25 2.47 5.54
N LEU A 171 8.75 3.22 6.53
CA LEU A 171 9.99 2.85 7.21
C LEU A 171 9.85 1.45 7.87
N PRO A 172 10.98 0.75 8.10
CA PRO A 172 10.97 -0.53 8.80
C PRO A 172 10.12 -0.53 10.08
N GLY A 173 9.24 -1.52 10.22
CA GLY A 173 8.38 -1.70 11.40
C GLY A 173 7.08 -0.88 11.37
N ILE A 174 7.02 0.23 10.62
CA ILE A 174 5.86 1.13 10.67
C ILE A 174 4.58 0.46 10.15
N LEU A 175 4.66 -0.29 9.05
CA LEU A 175 3.48 -0.97 8.52
C LEU A 175 3.00 -2.08 9.46
N GLN A 176 3.93 -2.82 10.05
CA GLN A 176 3.63 -3.82 11.07
C GLN A 176 2.89 -3.20 12.25
N ASP A 177 3.38 -2.08 12.77
CA ASP A 177 2.76 -1.37 13.89
C ASP A 177 1.34 -0.90 13.55
N LYS A 178 1.13 -0.46 12.31
CA LYS A 178 -0.20 -0.06 11.80
C LYS A 178 -1.17 -1.23 11.68
N VAL A 179 -0.70 -2.38 11.22
CA VAL A 179 -1.52 -3.61 11.17
C VAL A 179 -1.82 -4.11 12.59
N ALA A 180 -0.82 -4.11 13.47
CA ALA A 180 -0.97 -4.54 14.87
C ALA A 180 -1.94 -3.65 15.66
N SER A 181 -1.98 -2.35 15.36
CA SER A 181 -2.92 -1.39 15.95
C SER A 181 -4.27 -1.31 15.23
N GLN A 182 -4.54 -2.22 14.29
CA GLN A 182 -5.78 -2.26 13.49
C GLN A 182 -6.06 -0.98 12.69
N GLN A 183 -5.02 -0.17 12.42
CA GLN A 183 -5.13 0.98 11.50
C GLN A 183 -5.19 0.52 10.04
N MET A 184 -4.59 -0.63 9.75
CA MET A 184 -4.63 -1.30 8.46
C MET A 184 -5.16 -2.72 8.65
N ILE A 185 -6.05 -3.15 7.76
CA ILE A 185 -6.70 -4.47 7.79
C ILE A 185 -6.28 -5.24 6.55
N GLU A 186 -5.82 -6.48 6.73
CA GLU A 186 -5.49 -7.38 5.63
C GLU A 186 -6.75 -7.83 4.86
N LEU A 187 -6.66 -7.81 3.53
CA LEU A 187 -7.67 -8.27 2.59
C LEU A 187 -7.15 -9.46 1.76
N PRO A 188 -8.04 -10.31 1.23
CA PRO A 188 -7.64 -11.34 0.27
C PRO A 188 -6.99 -10.72 -0.99
N CYS A 189 -5.81 -11.20 -1.36
CA CYS A 189 -5.13 -10.80 -2.59
C CYS A 189 -5.67 -11.59 -3.79
N THR A 190 -6.54 -10.96 -4.57
CA THR A 190 -7.06 -11.52 -5.83
C THR A 190 -7.07 -10.45 -6.92
N SER A 191 -6.84 -10.84 -8.18
CA SER A 191 -6.92 -9.95 -9.33
C SER A 191 -8.22 -9.17 -9.42
N ASN A 192 -9.35 -9.79 -9.06
CA ASN A 192 -10.65 -9.11 -9.10
C ASN A 192 -10.71 -7.92 -8.13
N VAL A 193 -10.14 -8.05 -6.93
CA VAL A 193 -10.10 -6.96 -5.94
C VAL A 193 -9.22 -5.82 -6.44
N ILE A 194 -8.07 -6.13 -7.03
CA ILE A 194 -7.04 -5.14 -7.34
C ILE A 194 -7.23 -4.51 -8.72
N LEU A 195 -7.58 -5.30 -9.74
CA LEU A 195 -7.65 -4.86 -11.14
C LEU A 195 -9.06 -4.45 -11.55
N GLN A 196 -10.09 -5.10 -11.00
CA GLN A 196 -11.49 -4.88 -11.41
C GLN A 196 -12.34 -4.16 -10.35
N ASP A 197 -11.78 -3.91 -9.18
CA ASP A 197 -12.49 -3.35 -8.02
C ASP A 197 -13.76 -4.17 -7.67
N GLU A 198 -13.67 -5.51 -7.75
CA GLU A 198 -14.78 -6.44 -7.45
C GLU A 198 -14.45 -7.38 -6.28
N VAL A 199 -15.46 -7.67 -5.46
CA VAL A 199 -15.39 -8.66 -4.38
C VAL A 199 -16.56 -9.64 -4.58
N GLU A 200 -16.27 -10.94 -4.71
CA GLU A 200 -17.29 -12.01 -4.84
C GLU A 200 -18.27 -11.86 -6.02
N GLY A 201 -17.78 -11.41 -7.18
CA GLY A 201 -18.61 -11.25 -8.39
C GLY A 201 -19.69 -10.16 -8.28
N LYS A 202 -19.63 -9.36 -7.21
CA LYS A 202 -20.33 -8.10 -7.10
C LYS A 202 -19.29 -7.02 -7.31
N ARG A 203 -19.52 -6.17 -8.33
CA ARG A 203 -18.86 -4.87 -8.40
C ARG A 203 -18.95 -4.26 -7.02
N LEU A 204 -17.81 -3.86 -6.43
CA LEU A 204 -17.79 -3.28 -5.09
C LEU A 204 -18.95 -2.27 -5.05
N PRO A 205 -20.00 -2.51 -4.23
CA PRO A 205 -21.22 -1.73 -4.35
C PRO A 205 -20.83 -0.25 -4.22
N ARG A 206 -21.63 0.69 -4.73
CA ARG A 206 -21.45 2.11 -4.35
C ARG A 206 -21.37 2.29 -2.81
N MET A 207 -21.84 1.31 -2.04
CA MET A 207 -21.63 1.24 -0.59
C MET A 207 -20.20 0.89 -0.14
N ALA A 208 -19.37 0.22 -0.93
CA ALA A 208 -17.94 0.16 -0.70
C ALA A 208 -17.24 1.47 -1.07
N ARG A 209 -17.79 2.29 -1.99
CA ARG A 209 -17.42 3.72 -2.08
C ARG A 209 -17.82 4.48 -0.82
N ALA A 210 -18.96 4.16 -0.20
CA ALA A 210 -19.29 4.72 1.11
C ALA A 210 -18.32 4.22 2.19
N VAL A 211 -18.02 2.91 2.25
CA VAL A 211 -16.98 2.33 3.15
C VAL A 211 -15.59 2.95 2.90
N LEU A 212 -15.34 3.40 1.67
CA LEU A 212 -14.15 4.11 1.21
C LEU A 212 -14.35 5.65 1.00
N GLY A 213 -15.34 6.26 1.64
CA GLY A 213 -15.51 7.72 1.78
C GLY A 213 -16.08 8.51 0.60
N GLU A 214 -17.27 8.16 0.13
CA GLU A 214 -18.31 9.13 -0.32
C GLU A 214 -19.52 9.09 0.63
#